data_AF-A0A4Q4MSY7-F1
#
_entry.id   AF-A0A4Q4MSY7-F1
#
_cell.length_a   1.000
_cell.length_b   1.000
_cell.length_c   1.000
_cell.angle_alpha   90.00
_cell.angle_beta   90.00
_cell.angle_gamma   90.00
#
_symmetry.space_group_name_H-M   'P 1'
#
loop_
_entity.id
_entity.type
_entity.pdbx_description
1 polymer ?
#
loop_
_entity_poly.entity_id
_entity_poly.type
_entity_poly.pdbx_seq_one_letter_code
_entity_poly.pdbx_strand_id
1 'polypeptide(L)'
;MAPMSLAQKLATRDAKKTPIASPTAASSVLVNAFVTAPGSKARQQEAEVKVVDAGKIYPLSFGDRKLLATGPKAQITDSEGNVVTDIPIALFRATSTKKEMVAGTNGTEPCIIKIPTNLEVQPVKDLIKHFMDLTTWNKFARDLHSYQSSYWDLQLCSAADFLGMNVYTQHLFNWYWARISSGSLPDYADIDAISAVQTPVGDNIFRKVVNAIARLDYECQIPDPDDYGAYLKTNQRFGVAVEEAKKKMQKHQAYVDKKNWLDAKAELREESDRLMYQQRLKQLEEKAATQQAKWDAQKKKDAELAARVKAKMAEPGKKKWKPDEAGYLRRVRGINVPIT
;
A
#
# COMPACT_ATOMS: atom_id res chain seq x y z
N MET A 1 -0.98 26.61 -69.14
CA MET A 1 -0.61 27.05 -67.78
C MET A 1 -1.87 27.58 -67.12
N ALA A 2 -2.43 26.85 -66.14
CA ALA A 2 -3.71 27.18 -65.53
C ALA A 2 -3.52 28.03 -64.25
N PRO A 3 -4.34 29.07 -64.01
CA PRO A 3 -4.23 29.91 -62.83
C PRO A 3 -4.85 29.24 -61.59
N MET A 4 -4.15 29.31 -60.47
CA MET A 4 -4.63 28.85 -59.16
C MET A 4 -5.85 29.65 -58.67
N SER A 5 -6.80 28.96 -58.04
CA SER A 5 -8.09 29.52 -57.62
C SER A 5 -7.99 30.32 -56.32
N LEU A 6 -8.88 31.32 -56.21
CA LEU A 6 -8.99 32.26 -55.08
C LEU A 6 -9.33 31.58 -53.74
N ALA A 7 -9.76 30.31 -53.76
CA ALA A 7 -10.15 29.54 -52.57
C ALA A 7 -8.96 29.07 -51.72
N GLN A 8 -7.73 29.12 -52.24
CA GLN A 8 -6.52 28.78 -51.45
C GLN A 8 -5.93 29.96 -50.68
N LYS A 9 -6.46 31.18 -50.82
CA LYS A 9 -5.92 32.39 -50.15
C LYS A 9 -6.55 32.71 -48.79
N LEU A 10 -7.51 31.94 -48.29
CA LEU A 10 -8.26 32.24 -47.06
C LEU A 10 -8.02 31.28 -45.88
N ALA A 11 -7.06 30.36 -45.97
CA ALA A 11 -6.77 29.38 -44.92
C ALA A 11 -5.41 29.59 -44.26
N THR A 12 -5.09 30.81 -43.79
CA THR A 12 -3.98 31.05 -42.85
C THR A 12 -4.26 32.28 -41.98
N ARG A 13 -5.06 32.09 -40.93
CA ARG A 13 -5.07 32.96 -39.75
C ARG A 13 -5.19 32.11 -38.48
N ASP A 14 -4.27 31.17 -38.33
CA ASP A 14 -3.99 30.60 -37.02
C ASP A 14 -3.29 31.67 -36.19
N ALA A 15 -4.06 32.28 -35.28
CA ALA A 15 -3.51 33.12 -34.23
C ALA A 15 -2.53 32.27 -33.42
N LYS A 16 -1.23 32.52 -33.61
CA LYS A 16 -0.13 31.94 -32.85
C LYS A 16 -0.31 32.33 -31.38
N LYS A 17 -1.07 31.52 -30.64
CA LYS A 17 -1.24 31.63 -29.19
C LYS A 17 0.15 31.40 -28.59
N THR A 18 0.82 32.47 -28.19
CA THR A 18 2.06 32.39 -27.42
C THR A 18 1.77 31.53 -26.19
N PRO A 19 2.54 30.44 -25.95
CA PRO A 19 2.38 29.68 -24.72
C PRO A 19 2.64 30.62 -23.56
N ILE A 20 1.62 30.83 -22.71
CA ILE A 20 1.78 31.55 -21.45
C ILE A 20 2.81 30.74 -20.65
N ALA A 21 3.99 31.32 -20.45
CA ALA A 21 5.06 30.68 -19.70
C ALA A 21 4.49 30.26 -18.34
N SER A 22 4.55 28.97 -18.04
CA SER A 22 4.10 28.46 -16.75
C SER A 22 4.95 29.13 -15.66
N PRO A 23 4.33 29.63 -14.57
CA PRO A 23 5.06 30.27 -13.50
C PRO A 23 6.14 29.31 -12.97
N THR A 24 7.37 29.80 -12.88
CA THR A 24 8.47 29.03 -12.29
C THR A 24 8.16 28.74 -10.83
N ALA A 25 8.68 27.63 -10.28
CA ALA A 25 8.45 27.23 -8.89
C ALA A 25 8.74 28.38 -7.90
N ALA A 26 9.80 29.16 -8.15
CA ALA A 26 10.15 30.35 -7.36
C ALA A 26 9.05 31.42 -7.35
N SER A 27 8.42 31.69 -8.50
CA SER A 27 7.32 32.63 -8.61
C SER A 27 6.10 32.16 -7.81
N SER A 28 5.80 30.85 -7.82
CA SER A 28 4.65 30.30 -7.09
C SER A 28 4.80 30.39 -5.56
N VAL A 29 6.01 30.21 -5.01
CA VAL A 29 6.27 30.30 -3.57
C VAL A 29 6.08 31.73 -3.06
N LEU A 30 6.62 32.72 -3.76
CA LEU A 30 6.46 34.14 -3.39
C LEU A 30 5.00 34.59 -3.51
N VAL A 31 4.32 34.22 -4.59
CA VAL A 31 2.89 34.52 -4.76
C VAL A 31 2.08 33.95 -3.59
N ASN A 32 2.30 32.68 -3.21
CA ASN A 32 1.61 32.08 -2.08
C ASN A 32 1.91 32.77 -0.73
N ALA A 33 3.14 33.25 -0.53
CA ALA A 33 3.55 33.93 0.69
C ALA A 33 2.86 35.30 0.85
N PHE A 34 2.69 36.05 -0.24
CA PHE A 34 2.20 37.44 -0.20
C PHE A 34 0.72 37.63 -0.63
N VAL A 35 0.14 36.74 -1.43
CA VAL A 35 -1.22 36.93 -2.02
C VAL A 35 -2.36 36.62 -1.05
N THR A 36 -2.11 35.95 0.06
CA THR A 36 -3.13 35.69 1.10
C THR A 36 -3.22 36.82 2.14
N ALA A 37 -3.03 38.07 1.74
CA ALA A 37 -3.42 39.21 2.55
C ALA A 37 -4.96 39.29 2.55
N PRO A 38 -5.64 39.24 3.70
CA PRO A 38 -7.11 39.20 3.75
C PRO A 38 -7.65 40.62 3.54
N GLY A 39 -7.75 41.04 2.28
CA GLY A 39 -8.18 42.39 1.91
C GLY A 39 -9.20 42.46 0.77
N SER A 40 -9.45 41.38 0.02
CA SER A 40 -10.41 41.40 -1.07
C SER A 40 -11.47 40.32 -0.90
N LYS A 41 -12.70 40.73 -0.58
CA LYS A 41 -13.92 39.90 -0.62
C LYS A 41 -14.28 39.44 -2.06
N ALA A 42 -13.35 39.52 -3.01
CA ALA A 42 -13.59 39.38 -4.44
C ALA A 42 -12.63 38.35 -5.06
N ARG A 43 -12.73 37.08 -4.63
CA ARG A 43 -12.38 35.86 -5.37
C ARG A 43 -12.34 34.65 -4.42
N GLN A 44 -13.51 34.17 -4.03
CA GLN A 44 -13.65 32.85 -3.40
C GLN A 44 -14.14 31.78 -4.39
N GLN A 45 -14.29 32.11 -5.68
CA GLN A 45 -14.53 31.13 -6.73
C GLN A 45 -13.21 30.66 -7.34
N GLU A 46 -12.88 29.41 -7.01
CA GLU A 46 -12.25 28.45 -7.91
C GLU A 46 -10.90 28.86 -8.49
N ALA A 47 -9.89 28.80 -7.62
CA ALA A 47 -8.74 28.00 -7.97
C ALA A 47 -8.45 27.09 -6.78
N GLU A 48 -8.99 25.87 -6.81
CA GLU A 48 -8.23 24.72 -6.32
C GLU A 48 -6.95 24.68 -7.17
N VAL A 49 -6.02 25.58 -6.87
CA VAL A 49 -4.62 25.36 -7.18
C VAL A 49 -4.34 24.11 -6.39
N LYS A 50 -4.38 22.94 -7.07
CA LYS A 50 -3.71 21.72 -6.61
C LYS A 50 -2.48 22.22 -5.90
N VAL A 51 -2.36 21.95 -4.61
CA VAL A 51 -1.21 22.35 -3.81
C VAL A 51 -0.02 21.60 -4.42
N VAL A 52 0.49 22.14 -5.53
CA VAL A 52 1.68 21.73 -6.22
C VAL A 52 2.74 22.05 -5.20
N ASP A 53 3.39 21.00 -4.72
CA ASP A 53 4.53 20.97 -3.81
C ASP A 53 4.88 22.35 -3.26
N ALA A 54 4.59 22.58 -1.98
CA ALA A 54 5.18 23.71 -1.27
C ALA A 54 6.70 23.59 -1.46
N GLY A 55 7.21 24.32 -2.45
CA GLY A 55 8.59 24.20 -2.89
C GLY A 55 9.46 24.56 -1.71
N LYS A 56 10.50 23.75 -1.45
CA LYS A 56 11.54 24.14 -0.49
C LYS A 56 12.00 25.56 -0.83
N ILE A 57 12.27 26.40 0.17
CA ILE A 57 12.79 27.76 -0.07
C ILE A 57 14.28 27.78 -0.46
N TYR A 58 14.96 26.63 -0.38
CA TYR A 58 16.38 26.49 -0.71
C TYR A 58 16.79 26.91 -2.14
N PRO A 59 16.03 26.62 -3.21
CA PRO A 59 16.36 27.01 -4.58
C PRO A 59 15.96 28.46 -4.91
N LEU A 60 15.33 29.20 -3.98
CA LEU A 60 15.01 30.62 -4.20
C LEU A 60 16.29 31.46 -4.31
N SER A 61 16.23 32.60 -4.99
CA SER A 61 17.35 33.53 -5.02
C SER A 61 17.58 34.15 -3.63
N PHE A 62 18.79 34.67 -3.38
CA PHE A 62 19.06 35.39 -2.14
C PHE A 62 18.12 36.59 -1.93
N GLY A 63 17.81 37.33 -3.00
CA GLY A 63 16.87 38.46 -2.95
C GLY A 63 15.47 38.02 -2.51
N ASP A 64 14.98 36.92 -3.07
CA ASP A 64 13.66 36.36 -2.74
C ASP A 64 13.59 35.87 -1.29
N ARG A 65 14.63 35.15 -0.82
CA ARG A 65 14.70 34.72 0.58
C ARG A 65 14.75 35.90 1.54
N LYS A 66 15.50 36.95 1.20
CA LYS A 66 15.56 38.18 2.00
C LYS A 66 14.21 38.90 2.05
N LEU A 67 13.45 38.89 0.95
CA LEU A 67 12.11 39.47 0.91
C LEU A 67 11.15 38.75 1.87
N LEU A 68 11.23 37.42 1.97
CA LEU A 68 10.43 36.62 2.91
C LEU A 68 10.69 36.97 4.39
N ALA A 69 11.87 37.50 4.72
CA ALA A 69 12.23 37.90 6.09
C ALA A 69 11.58 39.23 6.54
N THR A 70 10.88 39.92 5.65
CA THR A 70 10.32 41.26 5.92
C THR A 70 8.85 41.22 6.33
N GLY A 71 8.37 42.28 6.95
CA GLY A 71 6.95 42.47 7.28
C GLY A 71 6.55 42.02 8.70
N PRO A 72 5.23 41.81 8.93
CA PRO A 72 4.71 41.42 10.24
C PRO A 72 5.21 40.03 10.65
N LYS A 73 5.37 39.83 11.96
CA LYS A 73 5.86 38.59 12.55
C LYS A 73 4.73 37.86 13.29
N ALA A 74 4.73 36.54 13.18
CA ALA A 74 3.98 35.66 14.06
C ALA A 74 4.83 35.36 15.30
N GLN A 75 4.22 35.48 16.49
CA GLN A 75 4.83 35.14 17.76
C GLN A 75 4.57 33.67 18.05
N ILE A 76 5.63 32.92 18.33
CA ILE A 76 5.52 31.55 18.80
C ILE A 76 5.63 31.58 20.32
N THR A 77 4.64 31.02 21.00
CA THR A 77 4.52 31.00 22.46
C THR A 77 4.54 29.57 22.98
N ASP A 78 5.09 29.37 24.17
CA ASP A 78 5.00 28.09 24.86
C ASP A 78 3.57 27.84 25.40
N SER A 79 3.37 26.71 26.08
CA SER A 79 2.08 26.36 26.70
C SER A 79 1.65 27.32 27.82
N GLU A 80 2.59 28.06 28.41
CA GLU A 80 2.34 29.04 29.48
C GLU A 80 2.07 30.45 28.92
N GLY A 81 2.27 30.65 27.61
CA GLY A 81 2.10 31.93 26.93
C GLY A 81 3.35 32.79 26.90
N ASN A 82 4.51 32.27 27.34
CA ASN A 82 5.78 32.99 27.20
C ASN A 82 6.21 33.01 25.73
N VAL A 83 6.68 34.15 25.26
CA VAL A 83 7.18 34.30 23.88
C VAL A 83 8.50 33.54 23.74
N VAL A 84 8.51 32.55 22.86
CA VAL A 84 9.66 31.68 22.57
C VAL A 84 10.54 32.28 21.49
N THR A 85 9.94 32.64 20.36
CA THR A 85 10.60 33.19 19.18
C THR A 85 9.58 33.81 18.23
N ASP A 86 10.05 34.59 17.26
CA ASP A 86 9.21 35.24 16.26
C ASP A 86 9.65 34.83 14.85
N ILE A 87 8.69 34.63 13.95
CA ILE A 87 8.95 34.34 12.53
C ILE A 87 8.15 35.29 11.63
N PRO A 88 8.76 35.88 10.58
CA PRO A 88 8.03 36.66 9.59
C PRO A 88 6.89 35.84 8.95
N ILE A 89 5.70 36.43 8.85
CA ILE A 89 4.50 35.74 8.35
C ILE A 89 4.71 35.23 6.91
N ALA A 90 5.38 36.02 6.07
CA ALA A 90 5.69 35.62 4.70
C ALA A 90 6.62 34.39 4.67
N LEU A 91 7.66 34.38 5.52
CA LEU A 91 8.55 33.22 5.66
C LEU A 91 7.79 31.98 6.14
N PHE A 92 6.98 32.11 7.18
CA PHE A 92 6.17 30.99 7.69
C PHE A 92 5.24 30.43 6.61
N ARG A 93 4.53 31.28 5.86
CA ARG A 93 3.63 30.84 4.77
C ARG A 93 4.36 30.18 3.60
N ALA A 94 5.62 30.57 3.37
CA ALA A 94 6.45 29.97 2.33
C ALA A 94 6.99 28.58 2.75
N THR A 95 7.22 28.36 4.04
CA THR A 95 7.83 27.11 4.56
C THR A 95 6.82 26.13 5.14
N SER A 96 5.68 26.61 5.63
CA SER A 96 4.65 25.79 6.28
C SER A 96 3.56 25.34 5.32
N THR A 97 3.17 24.07 5.42
CA THR A 97 1.96 23.53 4.79
C THR A 97 0.68 23.90 5.57
N LYS A 98 0.80 24.29 6.86
CA LYS A 98 -0.30 24.61 7.77
C LYS A 98 -0.58 26.11 7.79
N LYS A 99 -1.05 26.63 6.65
CA LYS A 99 -1.29 28.08 6.45
C LYS A 99 -2.35 28.65 7.40
N GLU A 100 -3.26 27.80 7.87
CA GLU A 100 -4.29 28.10 8.85
C GLU A 100 -3.72 28.54 10.21
N MET A 101 -2.50 28.13 10.56
CA MET A 101 -1.86 28.55 11.82
C MET A 101 -1.56 30.06 11.84
N VAL A 102 -1.51 30.69 10.67
CA VAL A 102 -1.27 32.14 10.51
C VAL A 102 -2.51 32.87 9.95
N ALA A 103 -3.67 32.20 9.97
CA ALA A 103 -4.94 32.85 9.72
C ALA A 103 -5.40 33.60 10.97
N GLY A 104 -4.76 34.74 11.25
CA GLY A 104 -5.26 35.70 12.23
C GLY A 104 -6.55 36.34 11.73
N THR A 105 -7.51 36.51 12.63
CA THR A 105 -8.70 37.34 12.44
C THR A 105 -8.25 38.71 11.94
N ASN A 106 -8.83 39.18 10.84
CA ASN A 106 -8.40 40.38 10.11
C ASN A 106 -8.09 41.58 11.03
N GLY A 107 -6.81 41.89 11.22
CA GLY A 107 -6.33 43.26 11.35
C GLY A 107 -5.96 43.82 12.73
N THR A 108 -6.00 43.07 13.84
CA THR A 108 -5.77 43.72 15.16
C THR A 108 -4.84 43.03 16.14
N GLU A 109 -4.52 41.74 15.99
CA GLU A 109 -3.66 41.04 16.95
C GLU A 109 -2.48 40.36 16.27
N PRO A 110 -1.30 40.29 16.94
CA PRO A 110 -0.20 39.48 16.46
C PRO A 110 -0.68 38.04 16.27
N CYS A 111 -0.25 37.40 15.17
CA CYS A 111 -0.52 35.99 14.99
C CYS A 111 0.25 35.21 16.06
N ILE A 112 -0.46 34.58 17.00
CA ILE A 112 0.13 33.79 18.08
C ILE A 112 0.00 32.31 17.75
N ILE A 113 1.13 31.62 17.63
CA ILE A 113 1.22 30.17 17.47
C ILE A 113 1.59 29.58 18.84
N LYS A 114 0.71 28.77 19.42
CA LYS A 114 0.93 28.11 20.73
C LYS A 114 1.54 26.72 20.55
N ILE A 115 2.69 26.48 21.15
CA ILE A 115 3.37 25.17 21.18
C ILE A 115 2.65 24.25 22.18
N PRO A 116 2.41 22.97 21.83
CA PRO A 116 1.80 22.01 22.74
C PRO A 116 2.79 21.57 23.84
N THR A 117 2.29 21.18 25.01
CA THR A 117 3.10 20.85 26.20
C THR A 117 4.08 19.68 26.01
N ASN A 118 3.82 18.80 25.05
CA ASN A 118 4.66 17.62 24.76
C ASN A 118 5.78 17.92 23.75
N LEU A 119 5.86 19.14 23.22
CA LEU A 119 6.89 19.54 22.27
C LEU A 119 7.91 20.45 22.96
N GLU A 120 9.18 20.11 22.83
CA GLU A 120 10.23 20.93 23.42
C GLU A 120 10.41 22.27 22.68
N VAL A 121 10.69 23.29 23.48
CA VAL A 121 10.83 24.67 22.99
C VAL A 121 12.12 24.87 22.19
N GLN A 122 13.22 24.22 22.60
CA GLN A 122 14.53 24.42 22.00
C GLN A 122 14.59 23.98 20.51
N PRO A 123 14.08 22.80 20.12
CA PRO A 123 14.03 22.38 18.72
C PRO A 123 13.19 23.30 17.83
N VAL A 124 12.13 23.91 18.39
CA VAL A 124 11.36 24.94 17.69
C VAL A 124 12.21 26.19 17.46
N LYS A 125 12.92 26.68 18.49
CA LYS A 125 13.82 27.84 18.34
C LYS A 125 14.88 27.59 17.28
N ASP A 126 15.50 26.41 17.29
CA ASP A 126 16.57 26.08 16.35
C ASP A 126 16.06 25.92 14.91
N LEU A 127 14.87 25.35 14.74
CA LEU A 127 14.21 25.25 13.44
C LEU A 127 13.90 26.65 12.87
N ILE A 128 13.33 27.53 13.68
CA ILE A 128 13.01 28.92 13.27
C ILE A 128 14.28 29.70 12.99
N LYS A 129 15.31 29.56 13.83
CA LYS A 129 16.62 30.18 13.62
C LYS A 129 17.24 29.73 12.30
N HIS A 130 17.19 28.44 11.97
CA HIS A 130 17.67 27.93 10.69
C HIS A 130 16.97 28.62 9.51
N PHE A 131 15.64 28.79 9.56
CA PHE A 131 14.92 29.50 8.50
C PHE A 131 15.27 30.99 8.43
N MET A 132 15.50 31.64 9.57
CA MET A 132 15.98 33.03 9.58
C MET A 132 17.37 33.13 8.98
N ASP A 133 18.28 32.21 9.32
CA ASP A 133 19.64 32.17 8.79
C ASP A 133 19.65 31.97 7.26
N LEU A 134 18.75 31.14 6.71
CA LEU A 134 18.56 30.97 5.25
C LEU A 134 18.28 32.28 4.52
N THR A 135 17.62 33.24 5.17
CA THR A 135 17.33 34.57 4.59
C THR A 135 18.57 35.48 4.56
N THR A 136 19.59 35.17 5.36
CA THR A 136 20.84 35.94 5.46
C THR A 136 21.99 35.32 4.66
N TRP A 137 21.93 34.03 4.35
CA TRP A 137 22.97 33.34 3.59
C TRP A 137 23.02 33.82 2.13
N ASN A 138 24.13 34.46 1.77
CA ASN A 138 24.40 34.93 0.42
C ASN A 138 24.72 33.80 -0.57
N LYS A 139 25.26 32.68 -0.07
CA LYS A 139 25.62 31.47 -0.83
C LYS A 139 24.43 30.50 -0.93
N PHE A 140 24.67 29.33 -1.52
CA PHE A 140 23.72 28.22 -1.59
C PHE A 140 23.12 27.94 -0.21
N ALA A 141 21.79 27.85 -0.17
CA ALA A 141 21.06 27.41 1.00
C ALA A 141 21.49 25.98 1.36
N ARG A 142 21.77 25.74 2.65
CA ARG A 142 22.13 24.42 3.17
C ARG A 142 20.92 23.78 3.83
N ASP A 143 20.85 22.47 3.75
CA ASP A 143 19.88 21.69 4.50
C ASP A 143 20.13 21.80 6.02
N LEU A 144 19.07 21.57 6.78
CA LEU A 144 19.13 21.48 8.24
C LEU A 144 20.07 20.34 8.65
N HIS A 145 21.00 20.65 9.56
CA HIS A 145 21.99 19.68 10.04
C HIS A 145 21.40 18.80 11.14
N SER A 146 21.90 17.56 11.23
CA SER A 146 21.62 16.66 12.35
C SER A 146 22.37 17.10 13.60
N TYR A 147 21.74 16.95 14.75
CA TYR A 147 22.33 17.13 16.09
C TYR A 147 23.26 15.98 16.49
N GLN A 148 23.34 14.91 15.69
CA GLN A 148 24.02 13.65 16.05
C GLN A 148 23.47 13.02 17.34
N SER A 149 22.23 13.37 17.69
CA SER A 149 21.51 12.86 18.84
C SER A 149 20.11 12.48 18.40
N SER A 150 19.77 11.21 18.55
CA SER A 150 18.46 10.65 18.21
C SER A 150 17.32 11.43 18.86
N TYR A 151 17.50 11.85 20.10
CA TYR A 151 16.49 12.61 20.84
C TYR A 151 16.22 13.96 20.17
N TRP A 152 17.27 14.78 20.00
CA TRP A 152 17.15 16.13 19.47
C TRP A 152 16.69 16.16 18.02
N ASP A 153 17.18 15.23 17.19
CA ASP A 153 16.74 15.13 15.80
C ASP A 153 15.26 14.75 15.67
N LEU A 154 14.77 13.84 16.52
CA LEU A 154 13.36 13.46 16.51
C LEU A 154 12.46 14.56 17.06
N GLN A 155 12.91 15.29 18.08
CA GLN A 155 12.20 16.47 18.54
C GLN A 155 12.18 17.57 17.47
N LEU A 156 13.25 17.73 16.70
CA LEU A 156 13.31 18.65 15.56
C LEU A 156 12.34 18.24 14.45
N CYS A 157 12.27 16.95 14.10
CA CYS A 157 11.25 16.43 13.19
C CYS A 157 9.83 16.65 13.72
N SER A 158 9.63 16.53 15.04
CA SER A 158 8.34 16.76 15.69
C SER A 158 7.93 18.23 15.66
N ALA A 159 8.88 19.14 15.90
CA ALA A 159 8.68 20.57 15.77
C ALA A 159 8.33 20.96 14.34
N ALA A 160 9.02 20.37 13.36
CA ALA A 160 8.73 20.58 11.95
C ALA A 160 7.34 20.06 11.56
N ASP A 161 6.96 18.86 12.00
CA ASP A 161 5.61 18.32 11.75
C ASP A 161 4.51 19.19 12.38
N PHE A 162 4.73 19.65 13.62
CA PHE A 162 3.81 20.56 14.31
C PHE A 162 3.61 21.85 13.50
N LEU A 163 4.69 22.48 13.04
CA LEU A 163 4.63 23.73 12.25
C LEU A 163 4.32 23.52 10.77
N GLY A 164 4.14 22.28 10.28
CA GLY A 164 3.91 22.00 8.86
C GLY A 164 5.16 22.19 7.98
N MET A 165 6.35 22.08 8.53
CA MET A 165 7.65 22.25 7.87
C MET A 165 8.40 20.91 7.70
N ASN A 166 7.68 19.79 7.72
CA ASN A 166 8.21 18.42 7.63
C ASN A 166 9.10 18.18 6.41
N VAL A 167 8.84 18.84 5.28
CA VAL A 167 9.64 18.74 4.04
C VAL A 167 11.12 19.09 4.26
N TYR A 168 11.43 19.93 5.26
CA TYR A 168 12.78 20.37 5.60
C TYR A 168 13.51 19.43 6.55
N THR A 169 12.79 18.56 7.26
CA THR A 169 13.35 17.57 8.20
C THR A 169 13.21 16.13 7.71
N GLN A 170 12.64 15.93 6.51
CA GLN A 170 12.35 14.60 5.97
C GLN A 170 13.61 13.75 5.79
N HIS A 171 14.75 14.35 5.44
CA HIS A 171 16.02 13.63 5.29
C HIS A 171 16.51 13.05 6.62
N LEU A 172 16.36 13.79 7.72
CA LEU A 172 16.67 13.31 9.07
C LEU A 172 15.75 12.14 9.43
N PHE A 173 14.44 12.31 9.28
CA PHE A 173 13.47 11.25 9.55
C PHE A 173 13.76 9.98 8.74
N ASN A 174 14.03 10.13 7.44
CA ASN A 174 14.35 9.01 6.55
C ASN A 174 15.64 8.29 6.96
N TRP A 175 16.64 9.02 7.48
CA TRP A 175 17.87 8.42 7.98
C TRP A 175 17.59 7.51 9.18
N TYR A 176 16.86 7.99 10.19
CA TYR A 176 16.46 7.18 11.35
C TYR A 176 15.59 6.01 10.95
N TRP A 177 14.62 6.24 10.05
CA TRP A 177 13.74 5.19 9.54
C TRP A 177 14.54 4.09 8.82
N ALA A 178 15.48 4.45 7.96
CA ALA A 178 16.33 3.52 7.25
C ALA A 178 17.27 2.76 8.19
N ARG A 179 17.88 3.45 9.18
CA ARG A 179 18.72 2.83 10.21
C ARG A 179 17.96 1.73 10.95
N ILE A 180 16.75 2.02 11.43
CA ILE A 180 15.91 1.02 12.12
C ILE A 180 15.46 -0.11 11.19
N SER A 181 15.16 0.22 9.93
CA SER A 181 14.70 -0.78 8.94
C SER A 181 15.83 -1.69 8.44
N SER A 182 17.09 -1.31 8.64
CA SER A 182 18.25 -2.10 8.18
C SER A 182 18.46 -3.40 8.95
N GLY A 183 17.75 -3.59 10.07
CA GLY A 183 17.90 -4.75 10.95
C GLY A 183 19.03 -4.61 11.97
N SER A 184 19.81 -3.52 11.94
CA SER A 184 20.74 -3.20 13.02
C SER A 184 19.96 -2.89 14.30
N LEU A 185 20.31 -3.55 15.40
CA LEU A 185 19.73 -3.28 16.72
C LEU A 185 20.11 -1.84 17.15
N PRO A 186 19.15 -0.98 17.50
CA PRO A 186 19.46 0.32 18.09
C PRO A 186 20.11 0.14 19.46
N ASP A 187 21.07 1.00 19.79
CA ASP A 187 21.70 1.01 21.11
C ASP A 187 20.66 1.39 22.19
N TYR A 188 20.86 0.97 23.44
CA TYR A 188 19.93 1.29 24.54
C TYR A 188 19.71 2.80 24.72
N ALA A 189 20.76 3.60 24.52
CA ALA A 189 20.66 5.07 24.55
C ALA A 189 19.74 5.62 23.44
N ASP A 190 19.74 5.00 22.25
CA ASP A 190 18.84 5.36 21.16
C ASP A 190 17.40 4.94 21.46
N ILE A 191 17.20 3.76 22.09
CA ILE A 191 15.87 3.31 22.52
C ILE A 191 15.30 4.27 23.58
N ASP A 192 16.12 4.70 24.55
CA ASP A 192 15.71 5.69 25.56
C ASP A 192 15.36 7.03 24.92
N ALA A 193 16.21 7.51 24.01
CA ALA A 193 15.96 8.74 23.27
C ALA A 193 14.63 8.68 22.50
N ILE A 194 14.37 7.61 21.77
CA ILE A 194 13.14 7.41 21.00
C ILE A 194 11.93 7.28 21.94
N SER A 195 12.09 6.56 23.05
CA SER A 195 11.05 6.35 24.06
C SER A 195 10.70 7.60 24.85
N ALA A 196 11.60 8.58 24.91
CA ALA A 196 11.34 9.86 25.56
C ALA A 196 10.48 10.80 24.70
N VAL A 197 10.48 10.65 23.36
CA VAL A 197 9.67 11.47 22.46
C VAL A 197 8.22 10.96 22.42
N GLN A 198 7.27 11.81 22.83
CA GLN A 198 5.83 11.51 22.90
C GLN A 198 5.03 12.38 21.91
N THR A 199 5.49 12.41 20.67
CA THR A 199 4.85 13.13 19.57
C THR A 199 4.39 12.13 18.51
N PRO A 200 3.44 12.46 17.63
CA PRO A 200 2.99 11.54 16.58
C PRO A 200 4.14 11.01 15.69
N VAL A 201 5.13 11.85 15.39
CA VAL A 201 6.34 11.48 14.63
C VAL A 201 7.22 10.53 15.43
N GLY A 202 7.49 10.86 16.70
CA GLY A 202 8.24 10.00 17.62
C GLY A 202 7.59 8.63 17.81
N ASP A 203 6.27 8.60 17.99
CA ASP A 203 5.48 7.37 18.17
C ASP A 203 5.51 6.46 16.93
N ASN A 204 5.60 7.03 15.72
CA ASN A 204 5.77 6.24 14.51
C ASN A 204 7.11 5.49 14.49
N ILE A 205 8.19 6.18 14.86
CA ILE A 205 9.53 5.60 14.94
C ILE A 205 9.62 4.62 16.11
N PHE A 206 9.11 4.99 17.28
CA PHE A 206 9.01 4.14 18.46
C PHE A 206 8.31 2.82 18.14
N ARG A 207 7.13 2.85 17.49
CA ARG A 207 6.44 1.62 17.07
C ARG A 207 7.27 0.77 16.12
N LYS A 208 8.09 1.35 15.25
CA LYS A 208 8.98 0.57 14.39
C LYS A 208 10.11 -0.09 15.16
N VAL A 209 10.76 0.64 16.07
CA VAL A 209 11.78 0.07 16.97
C VAL A 209 11.19 -1.06 17.81
N VAL A 210 10.03 -0.84 18.44
CA VAL A 210 9.33 -1.85 19.23
C VAL A 210 9.04 -3.10 18.42
N ASN A 211 8.52 -2.97 17.20
CA ASN A 211 8.24 -4.14 16.36
C ASN A 211 9.51 -4.87 15.90
N ALA A 212 10.59 -4.13 15.60
CA ALA A 212 11.87 -4.74 15.23
C ALA A 212 12.45 -5.55 16.40
N ILE A 213 12.48 -4.95 17.60
CA ILE A 213 13.01 -5.60 18.81
C ILE A 213 12.11 -6.75 19.26
N ALA A 214 10.80 -6.59 19.25
CA ALA A 214 9.86 -7.66 19.57
C ALA A 214 10.03 -8.89 18.66
N ARG A 215 10.36 -8.66 17.38
CA ARG A 215 10.68 -9.75 16.45
C ARG A 215 11.98 -10.45 16.84
N LEU A 216 13.05 -9.70 17.10
CA LEU A 216 14.34 -10.27 17.51
C LEU A 216 14.23 -11.05 18.82
N ASP A 217 13.51 -10.52 19.80
CA ASP A 217 13.21 -11.19 21.08
C ASP A 217 12.39 -12.47 20.87
N TYR A 218 11.33 -12.41 20.06
CA TYR A 218 10.54 -13.59 19.70
C TYR A 218 11.37 -14.69 19.01
N GLU A 219 12.32 -14.30 18.15
CA GLU A 219 13.23 -15.19 17.45
C GLU A 219 14.47 -15.59 18.29
N CYS A 220 14.57 -15.15 19.55
CA CYS A 220 15.70 -15.38 20.45
C CYS A 220 17.06 -14.91 19.87
N GLN A 221 17.06 -13.80 19.13
CA GLN A 221 18.22 -13.20 18.45
C GLN A 221 18.79 -11.96 19.16
N ILE A 222 18.37 -11.69 20.40
CA ILE A 222 18.95 -10.61 21.20
C ILE A 222 20.36 -11.03 21.66
N PRO A 223 21.42 -10.24 21.37
CA PRO A 223 22.79 -10.61 21.72
C PRO A 223 23.05 -10.79 23.22
N ASP A 224 22.37 -9.99 24.05
CA ASP A 224 22.58 -9.81 25.49
C ASP A 224 21.25 -9.94 26.27
N PRO A 225 20.64 -11.14 26.34
CA PRO A 225 19.29 -11.33 26.86
C PRO A 225 19.13 -10.94 28.34
N ASP A 226 20.18 -11.09 29.15
CA ASP A 226 20.14 -10.74 30.57
C ASP A 226 20.10 -9.22 30.78
N ASP A 227 20.97 -8.48 30.09
CA ASP A 227 21.04 -7.01 30.13
C ASP A 227 19.77 -6.39 29.53
N TYR A 228 19.29 -6.94 28.41
CA TYR A 228 18.01 -6.58 27.82
C TYR A 228 16.85 -6.79 28.79
N GLY A 229 16.80 -7.93 29.47
CA GLY A 229 15.76 -8.22 30.48
C GLY A 229 15.80 -7.28 31.68
N ALA A 230 16.99 -6.84 32.10
CA ALA A 230 17.14 -5.80 33.12
C ALA A 230 16.69 -4.43 32.58
N TYR A 231 17.03 -4.09 31.35
CA TYR A 231 16.65 -2.84 30.69
C TYR A 231 15.13 -2.69 30.54
N LEU A 232 14.41 -3.75 30.13
CA LEU A 232 12.95 -3.72 30.01
C LEU A 232 12.23 -3.40 31.34
N LYS A 233 12.84 -3.75 32.48
CA LYS A 233 12.30 -3.42 33.81
C LYS A 233 12.49 -1.93 34.14
N THR A 234 13.56 -1.33 33.65
CA THR A 234 13.88 0.09 33.85
C THR A 234 13.02 0.98 32.94
N ASN A 235 12.87 0.63 31.66
CA ASN A 235 12.06 1.38 30.70
C ASN A 235 10.67 0.74 30.53
N GLN A 236 9.76 1.06 31.46
CA GLN A 236 8.42 0.45 31.50
C GLN A 236 7.59 0.70 30.23
N ARG A 237 7.67 1.91 29.64
CA ARG A 237 6.95 2.25 28.40
C ARG A 237 7.36 1.32 27.27
N PHE A 238 8.67 1.14 27.09
CA PHE A 238 9.22 0.29 26.06
C PHE A 238 8.91 -1.20 26.32
N GLY A 239 9.11 -1.67 27.55
CA GLY A 239 8.82 -3.07 27.94
C GLY A 239 7.37 -3.49 27.70
N VAL A 240 6.40 -2.65 28.09
CA VAL A 240 4.97 -2.93 27.84
C VAL A 240 4.70 -3.02 26.34
N ALA A 241 5.23 -2.07 25.56
CA ALA A 241 5.01 -2.03 24.11
C ALA A 241 5.61 -3.25 23.39
N VAL A 242 6.80 -3.70 23.80
CA VAL A 242 7.42 -4.93 23.27
C VAL A 242 6.60 -6.16 23.58
N GLU A 243 6.14 -6.32 24.83
CA GLU A 243 5.31 -7.47 25.21
C GLU A 243 3.98 -7.50 24.46
N GLU A 244 3.35 -6.35 24.24
CA GLU A 244 2.16 -6.26 23.39
C GLU A 244 2.46 -6.63 21.92
N ALA A 245 3.59 -6.19 21.37
CA ALA A 245 4.01 -6.54 20.02
C ALA A 245 4.28 -8.05 19.89
N LYS A 246 4.95 -8.67 20.87
CA LYS A 246 5.15 -10.14 20.92
C LYS A 246 3.84 -10.90 20.97
N LYS A 247 2.88 -10.47 21.79
CA LYS A 247 1.53 -11.08 21.83
C LYS A 247 0.82 -10.99 20.48
N LYS A 248 0.97 -9.87 19.75
CA LYS A 248 0.41 -9.73 18.39
C LYS A 248 1.09 -10.68 17.41
N MET A 249 2.41 -10.81 17.47
CA MET A 249 3.17 -11.74 16.63
C MET A 249 2.78 -13.20 16.89
N GLN A 250 2.68 -13.62 18.15
CA GLN A 250 2.22 -14.96 18.53
C GLN A 250 0.82 -15.28 17.98
N LYS A 251 -0.12 -14.33 18.12
CA LYS A 251 -1.47 -14.48 17.55
C LYS A 251 -1.44 -14.59 16.02
N HIS A 252 -0.61 -13.78 15.36
CA HIS A 252 -0.45 -13.83 13.91
C HIS A 252 0.15 -15.16 13.45
N GLN A 253 1.18 -15.67 14.13
CA GLN A 253 1.79 -16.96 13.84
C GLN A 253 0.77 -18.09 14.00
N ALA A 254 0.03 -18.15 15.11
CA ALA A 254 -1.00 -19.15 15.33
C ALA A 254 -2.12 -19.09 14.26
N TYR A 255 -2.45 -17.89 13.77
CA TYR A 255 -3.38 -17.73 12.64
C TYR A 255 -2.81 -18.29 11.33
N VAL A 256 -1.54 -17.98 11.01
CA VAL A 256 -0.86 -18.48 9.82
C VAL A 256 -0.76 -20.01 9.88
N ASP A 257 -0.36 -20.58 11.01
CA ASP A 257 -0.25 -22.03 11.20
C ASP A 257 -1.62 -22.72 11.02
N LYS A 258 -2.68 -22.14 11.59
CA LYS A 258 -4.05 -22.64 11.43
C LYS A 258 -4.50 -22.60 9.96
N LYS A 259 -4.19 -21.52 9.25
CA LYS A 259 -4.52 -21.38 7.83
C LYS A 259 -3.78 -22.44 7.00
N ASN A 260 -2.46 -22.56 7.19
CA ASN A 260 -1.65 -23.55 6.49
C ASN A 260 -2.14 -24.99 6.76
N TRP A 261 -2.57 -25.28 7.99
CA TRP A 261 -3.17 -26.57 8.34
C TRP A 261 -4.50 -26.83 7.60
N LEU A 262 -5.36 -25.81 7.48
CA LEU A 262 -6.62 -25.93 6.74
C LEU A 262 -6.38 -26.13 5.24
N ASP A 263 -5.43 -25.39 4.67
CA ASP A 263 -5.07 -25.48 3.26
C ASP A 263 -4.48 -26.87 2.95
N ALA A 264 -3.52 -27.35 3.74
CA ALA A 264 -2.96 -28.71 3.58
C ALA A 264 -4.02 -29.82 3.72
N LYS A 265 -5.02 -29.63 4.60
CA LYS A 265 -6.14 -30.56 4.76
C LYS A 265 -7.10 -30.52 3.57
N ALA A 266 -7.29 -29.36 2.95
CA ALA A 266 -8.10 -29.22 1.74
C ALA A 266 -7.41 -29.93 0.57
N GLU A 267 -6.11 -29.73 0.38
CA GLU A 267 -5.31 -30.40 -0.65
C GLU A 267 -5.41 -31.94 -0.53
N LEU A 268 -5.25 -32.48 0.69
CA LEU A 268 -5.35 -33.93 0.91
C LEU A 268 -6.75 -34.49 0.59
N ARG A 269 -7.81 -33.71 0.82
CA ARG A 269 -9.18 -34.10 0.45
C ARG A 269 -9.37 -34.09 -1.06
N GLU A 270 -8.89 -33.04 -1.73
CA GLU A 270 -8.96 -32.95 -3.19
C GLU A 270 -8.19 -34.09 -3.87
N GLU A 271 -7.01 -34.45 -3.36
CA GLU A 271 -6.26 -35.61 -3.83
C GLU A 271 -7.02 -36.92 -3.62
N SER A 272 -7.57 -37.13 -2.44
CA SER A 272 -8.40 -38.31 -2.13
C SER A 272 -9.62 -38.39 -3.07
N ASP A 273 -10.34 -37.29 -3.26
CA ASP A 273 -11.51 -37.24 -4.14
C ASP A 273 -11.13 -37.48 -5.60
N ARG A 274 -9.98 -36.95 -6.04
CA ARG A 274 -9.43 -37.20 -7.37
C ARG A 274 -9.07 -38.68 -7.57
N LEU A 275 -8.47 -39.33 -6.59
CA LEU A 275 -8.16 -40.76 -6.64
C LEU A 275 -9.44 -41.61 -6.67
N MET A 276 -10.42 -41.28 -5.82
CA MET A 276 -11.72 -41.94 -5.81
C MET A 276 -12.46 -41.78 -7.15
N TYR A 277 -12.39 -40.59 -7.75
CA TYR A 277 -12.95 -40.32 -9.06
C TYR A 277 -12.28 -41.14 -10.17
N GLN A 278 -10.94 -41.19 -10.19
CA GLN A 278 -10.20 -42.01 -11.14
C GLN A 278 -10.52 -43.50 -11.00
N GLN A 279 -10.68 -44.01 -9.77
CA GLN A 279 -11.09 -45.40 -9.54
C GLN A 279 -12.50 -45.67 -10.07
N ARG A 280 -13.45 -44.74 -9.85
CA ARG A 280 -14.81 -44.87 -10.40
C ARG A 280 -14.82 -44.88 -11.93
N LEU A 281 -14.01 -44.04 -12.56
CA LEU A 281 -13.88 -44.04 -14.03
C LEU A 281 -13.38 -45.39 -14.54
N LYS A 282 -12.32 -45.95 -13.95
CA LYS A 282 -11.81 -47.29 -14.32
C LYS A 282 -12.88 -48.38 -14.15
N GLN A 283 -13.64 -48.36 -13.06
CA GLN A 283 -14.73 -49.31 -12.84
C GLN A 283 -15.85 -49.17 -13.87
N LEU A 284 -16.15 -47.94 -14.31
CA LEU A 284 -17.15 -47.71 -15.36
C LEU A 284 -16.65 -48.22 -16.72
N GLU A 285 -15.37 -48.01 -17.05
CA GLU A 285 -14.75 -48.54 -18.27
C GLU A 285 -14.76 -50.08 -18.27
N GLU A 286 -14.40 -50.73 -17.17
CA GLU A 286 -14.47 -52.20 -17.02
C GLU A 286 -15.91 -52.73 -17.17
N LYS A 287 -16.89 -52.04 -16.56
CA LYS A 287 -18.30 -52.39 -16.71
C LYS A 287 -18.78 -52.22 -18.15
N ALA A 288 -18.39 -51.15 -18.82
CA ALA A 288 -18.72 -50.93 -20.23
C ALA A 288 -18.08 -52.01 -21.12
N ALA A 289 -16.80 -52.33 -20.91
CA ALA A 289 -16.09 -53.37 -21.65
C ALA A 289 -16.72 -54.75 -21.45
N THR A 290 -17.10 -55.11 -20.23
CA THR A 290 -17.77 -56.39 -19.94
C THR A 290 -19.18 -56.45 -20.53
N GLN A 291 -19.94 -55.35 -20.52
CA GLN A 291 -21.25 -55.28 -21.18
C GLN A 291 -21.12 -55.38 -22.70
N GLN A 292 -20.15 -54.67 -23.29
CA GLN A 292 -19.86 -54.73 -24.72
C GLN A 292 -19.47 -56.15 -25.13
N ALA A 293 -18.57 -56.80 -24.39
CA ALA A 293 -18.17 -58.19 -24.65
C ALA A 293 -19.37 -59.16 -24.56
N LYS A 294 -20.28 -58.97 -23.58
CA LYS A 294 -21.51 -59.75 -23.47
C LYS A 294 -22.43 -59.52 -24.68
N TRP A 295 -22.59 -58.27 -25.10
CA TRP A 295 -23.40 -57.90 -26.25
C TRP A 295 -22.85 -58.51 -27.55
N ASP A 296 -21.54 -58.40 -27.77
CA ASP A 296 -20.87 -58.95 -28.95
C ASP A 296 -20.92 -60.49 -28.97
N ALA A 297 -20.74 -61.13 -27.81
CA ALA A 297 -20.93 -62.58 -27.67
C ALA A 297 -22.37 -63.02 -27.98
N GLN A 298 -23.37 -62.26 -27.52
CA GLN A 298 -24.77 -62.53 -27.80
C GLN A 298 -25.08 -62.35 -29.29
N LYS A 299 -24.61 -61.26 -29.89
CA LYS A 299 -24.77 -60.98 -31.33
C LYS A 299 -24.15 -62.09 -32.19
N LYS A 300 -22.99 -62.62 -31.79
CA LYS A 300 -22.35 -63.77 -32.46
C LYS A 300 -23.22 -65.03 -32.35
N LYS A 301 -23.73 -65.36 -31.15
CA LYS A 301 -24.65 -66.50 -30.94
C LYS A 301 -25.93 -66.36 -31.77
N ASP A 302 -26.51 -65.17 -31.81
CA ASP A 302 -27.73 -64.89 -32.58
C ASP A 302 -27.48 -64.98 -34.09
N ALA A 303 -26.32 -64.52 -34.59
CA ALA A 303 -25.93 -64.68 -35.99
C ALA A 303 -25.72 -66.15 -36.38
N GLU A 304 -25.08 -66.95 -35.51
CA GLU A 304 -24.92 -68.40 -35.71
C GLU A 304 -26.27 -69.13 -35.71
N LEU A 305 -27.21 -68.74 -34.82
CA LEU A 305 -28.57 -69.28 -34.80
C LEU A 305 -29.34 -68.88 -36.05
N ALA A 306 -29.25 -67.63 -36.49
CA ALA A 306 -29.88 -67.14 -37.71
C ALA A 306 -29.36 -67.88 -38.95
N ALA A 307 -28.06 -68.12 -39.03
CA ALA A 307 -27.45 -68.90 -40.11
C ALA A 307 -27.97 -70.35 -40.12
N ARG A 308 -28.05 -71.00 -38.96
CA ARG A 308 -28.63 -72.36 -38.81
C ARG A 308 -30.10 -72.40 -39.25
N VAL A 309 -30.92 -71.46 -38.78
CA VAL A 309 -32.34 -71.36 -39.16
C VAL A 309 -32.48 -71.10 -40.66
N LYS A 310 -31.67 -70.21 -41.24
CA LYS A 310 -31.70 -69.90 -42.68
C LYS A 310 -31.34 -71.12 -43.53
N ALA A 311 -30.30 -71.86 -43.17
CA ALA A 311 -29.91 -73.09 -43.85
C ALA A 311 -31.05 -74.13 -43.79
N LYS A 312 -31.62 -74.34 -42.60
CA LYS A 312 -32.74 -75.27 -42.39
C LYS A 312 -34.03 -74.85 -43.09
N MET A 313 -34.26 -73.55 -43.26
CA MET A 313 -35.37 -73.02 -44.06
C MET A 313 -35.23 -73.33 -45.55
N ALA A 314 -34.01 -73.51 -46.08
CA ALA A 314 -33.78 -73.80 -47.49
C ALA A 314 -34.01 -75.28 -47.87
N GLU A 315 -33.93 -76.20 -46.90
CA GLU A 315 -34.15 -77.64 -47.15
C GLU A 315 -35.63 -77.94 -47.49
N PRO A 316 -35.95 -78.77 -48.49
CA PRO A 316 -37.32 -79.21 -48.76
C PRO A 316 -37.75 -80.36 -47.82
N GLY A 317 -38.95 -80.26 -47.19
CA GLY A 317 -39.53 -81.33 -46.37
C GLY A 317 -40.16 -80.88 -45.05
N LYS A 318 -40.73 -81.82 -44.27
CA LYS A 318 -41.23 -81.57 -42.90
C LYS A 318 -40.06 -81.33 -41.95
N LYS A 319 -39.86 -80.07 -41.55
CA LYS A 319 -38.74 -79.63 -40.70
C LYS A 319 -39.05 -79.83 -39.22
N LYS A 320 -38.10 -80.42 -38.50
CA LYS A 320 -38.12 -80.54 -37.04
C LYS A 320 -37.35 -79.38 -36.42
N TRP A 321 -38.00 -78.50 -35.69
CA TRP A 321 -37.38 -77.29 -35.12
C TRP A 321 -36.98 -77.51 -33.67
N LYS A 322 -35.74 -77.12 -33.33
CA LYS A 322 -35.30 -77.09 -31.92
C LYS A 322 -35.96 -75.91 -31.17
N PRO A 323 -36.09 -75.96 -29.84
CA PRO A 323 -36.76 -74.90 -29.07
C PRO A 323 -36.18 -73.49 -29.29
N ASP A 324 -34.87 -73.37 -29.41
CA ASP A 324 -34.14 -72.13 -29.69
C ASP A 324 -34.38 -71.59 -31.10
N GLU A 325 -34.38 -72.46 -32.10
CA GLU A 325 -34.69 -72.14 -33.51
C GLU A 325 -36.15 -71.69 -33.68
N ALA A 326 -37.10 -72.40 -33.04
CA ALA A 326 -38.53 -72.07 -33.06
C ALA A 326 -38.80 -70.73 -32.37
N GLY A 327 -38.14 -70.48 -31.23
CA GLY A 327 -38.20 -69.20 -30.53
C GLY A 327 -37.65 -68.04 -31.36
N TYR A 328 -36.59 -68.25 -32.14
CA TYR A 328 -36.05 -67.26 -33.07
C TYR A 328 -37.04 -66.93 -34.20
N LEU A 329 -37.65 -67.94 -34.84
CA LEU A 329 -38.65 -67.74 -35.89
C LEU A 329 -39.88 -66.97 -35.39
N ARG A 330 -40.36 -67.28 -34.18
CA ARG A 330 -41.43 -66.52 -33.53
C ARG A 330 -41.03 -65.05 -33.33
N ARG A 331 -39.82 -64.80 -32.82
CA ARG A 331 -39.36 -63.44 -32.47
C ARG A 331 -39.10 -62.57 -33.69
N VAL A 332 -38.42 -63.11 -34.70
CA VAL A 332 -37.93 -62.32 -35.85
C VAL A 332 -38.91 -62.33 -37.02
N ARG A 333 -39.65 -63.42 -37.22
CA ARG A 333 -40.57 -63.58 -38.36
C ARG A 333 -42.05 -63.68 -37.97
N GLY A 334 -42.37 -63.78 -36.69
CA GLY A 334 -43.76 -63.94 -36.23
C GLY A 334 -44.37 -65.32 -36.54
N ILE A 335 -43.56 -66.31 -36.95
CA ILE A 335 -44.05 -67.62 -37.38
C ILE A 335 -43.96 -68.60 -36.20
N ASN A 336 -45.08 -69.25 -35.88
CA ASN A 336 -45.12 -70.36 -34.92
C ASN A 336 -44.89 -71.69 -35.63
N VAL A 337 -43.82 -72.38 -35.24
CA VAL A 337 -43.49 -73.72 -35.73
C VAL A 337 -43.55 -74.73 -34.58
N PRO A 338 -44.03 -75.97 -34.83
CA PRO A 338 -44.07 -77.01 -33.81
C PRO A 338 -42.64 -77.41 -33.40
N ILE A 339 -42.40 -77.41 -32.08
CA ILE A 339 -41.15 -77.87 -31.47
C ILE A 339 -41.17 -79.40 -31.45
N THR A 340 -40.05 -80.04 -31.79
CA THR A 340 -39.92 -81.50 -31.83
C THR A 340 -38.95 -82.03 -30.79
#